data_AF-A0A2E6CE75-F1
#
_entry.id   AF-A0A2E6CE75-F1
#
_cell.length_a   1.000
_cell.length_b   1.000
_cell.length_c   1.000
_cell.angle_alpha   90.00
_cell.angle_beta   90.00
_cell.angle_gamma   90.00
#
_symmetry.space_group_name_H-M   'P 1'
#
loop_
_entity.id
_entity.type
_entity.pdbx_description
1 polymer ?
#
loop_
_entity_poly.entity_id
_entity_poly.type
_entity_poly.pdbx_seq_one_letter_code
_entity_poly.pdbx_strand_id
1 'polypeptide(L)'
;MDGVKAEPDGGLSQRYWHVKESSGIWQLDSETLEIVGSYPVNDGQLPDELWTVQSEYPGMVVNTKNARGTGNRSGEDYVLRWETLDRNRDRPREEMPPANPLGLYVLDII
;
A
#
# COMPACT_ATOMS: atom_id res chain seq x y z
N MET A 1 1.36 -10.65 3.66
CA MET A 1 1.97 -10.77 5.00
C MET A 1 3.39 -10.28 4.87
N ASP A 2 3.74 -9.25 5.62
CA ASP A 2 5.13 -8.83 5.73
C ASP A 2 5.80 -9.73 6.79
N GLY A 3 7.08 -10.05 6.61
CA GLY A 3 7.85 -10.85 7.56
C GLY A 3 8.23 -10.05 8.81
N VAL A 4 8.97 -10.69 9.72
CA VAL A 4 9.63 -9.97 10.82
C VAL A 4 10.79 -9.16 10.25
N LYS A 5 10.95 -7.90 10.69
CA LYS A 5 12.04 -7.01 10.28
C LYS A 5 12.85 -6.56 11.49
N ALA A 6 14.14 -6.30 11.29
CA ALA A 6 14.98 -5.66 12.29
C ALA A 6 14.82 -4.14 12.20
N GLU A 7 14.68 -3.49 13.34
CA GLU A 7 14.53 -2.04 13.45
C GLU A 7 15.84 -1.37 13.90
N PRO A 8 16.05 -0.06 13.61
CA PRO A 8 17.29 0.65 13.94
C PRO A 8 17.61 0.73 15.44
N ASP A 9 16.61 0.59 16.31
CA ASP A 9 16.76 0.57 17.77
C ASP A 9 17.21 -0.80 18.33
N GLY A 10 17.39 -1.79 17.46
CA GLY A 10 17.80 -3.15 17.81
C GLY A 10 16.63 -4.10 18.13
N GLY A 11 15.38 -3.62 18.10
CA GLY A 11 14.19 -4.45 18.25
C GLY A 11 13.79 -5.16 16.96
N LEU A 12 12.80 -6.05 17.07
CA LEU A 12 12.17 -6.70 15.92
C LEU A 12 10.74 -6.18 15.74
N SER A 13 10.32 -5.96 14.50
CA SER A 13 8.95 -5.53 14.17
C SER A 13 8.17 -6.63 13.44
N GLN A 14 6.90 -6.80 13.80
CA GLN A 14 5.97 -7.68 13.10
C GLN A 14 4.63 -7.00 12.87
N ARG A 15 4.26 -6.82 11.60
CA ARG A 15 2.96 -6.26 11.22
C ARG A 15 1.87 -7.32 11.32
N TYR A 16 0.77 -6.98 11.97
CA TYR A 16 -0.45 -7.79 12.03
C TYR A 16 -1.64 -7.02 11.46
N TRP A 17 -2.63 -7.78 10.99
CA TRP A 17 -3.94 -7.25 10.60
C TRP A 17 -5.02 -8.20 11.11
N HIS A 18 -6.03 -7.65 11.77
CA HIS A 18 -7.17 -8.38 12.28
C HIS A 18 -8.47 -7.66 11.90
N VAL A 19 -9.43 -8.43 11.39
CA VAL A 19 -10.70 -7.88 10.87
C VAL A 19 -11.53 -7.15 11.94
N LYS A 20 -11.41 -7.53 13.22
CA LYS A 20 -12.13 -6.88 14.34
C LYS A 20 -11.26 -5.97 15.20
N GLU A 21 -9.96 -6.22 15.25
CA GLU A 21 -9.03 -5.61 16.22
C GLU A 21 -8.03 -4.68 15.51
N SER A 22 -8.37 -4.24 14.29
CA SER A 22 -7.55 -3.40 13.43
C SER A 22 -6.18 -4.00 13.07
N SER A 23 -5.25 -3.16 12.62
CA SER A 23 -3.88 -3.53 12.30
C SER A 23 -2.89 -2.77 13.16
N GLY A 24 -1.70 -3.32 13.29
CA GLY A 24 -0.62 -2.66 14.00
C GLY A 24 0.74 -3.31 13.73
N ILE A 25 1.74 -2.83 14.44
CA ILE A 25 3.11 -3.36 14.39
C ILE A 25 3.52 -3.69 15.82
N TRP A 26 3.72 -4.96 16.13
CA TRP A 26 4.31 -5.36 17.41
C TRP A 26 5.80 -5.08 17.41
N GLN A 27 6.29 -4.59 18.54
CA GLN A 27 7.71 -4.62 18.88
C GLN A 27 7.95 -5.91 19.66
N LEU A 28 8.84 -6.74 19.13
CA LEU A 28 9.22 -8.02 19.69
C LEU A 28 10.61 -7.93 20.29
N ASP A 29 10.79 -8.55 21.44
CA ASP A 29 12.10 -8.81 22.01
C ASP A 29 12.90 -9.74 21.08
N SER A 30 14.16 -9.42 20.84
CA SER A 30 14.97 -10.11 19.85
C SER A 30 15.44 -11.50 20.28
N GLU A 31 15.44 -11.80 21.58
CA GLU A 31 15.87 -13.10 22.12
C GLU A 31 14.68 -14.05 22.33
N THR A 32 13.57 -13.52 22.83
CA THR A 32 12.41 -14.30 23.27
C THR A 32 11.24 -14.28 22.29
N LEU A 33 11.21 -13.30 21.38
CA LEU A 33 10.08 -13.00 20.49
C LEU A 33 8.78 -12.63 21.23
N GLU A 34 8.86 -12.31 22.52
CA GLU A 34 7.72 -11.81 23.26
C GLU A 34 7.36 -10.38 22.83
N ILE A 35 6.07 -10.05 22.88
CA ILE A 35 5.59 -8.69 22.57
C ILE A 35 5.99 -7.79 23.74
N VAL A 36 6.91 -6.86 23.49
CA VAL A 36 7.38 -5.87 24.48
C VAL A 36 6.79 -4.48 24.23
N GLY A 37 6.11 -4.28 23.10
CA GLY A 37 5.46 -3.02 22.78
C GLY A 37 4.86 -2.98 21.37
N SER A 38 4.76 -1.78 20.83
CA SER A 38 4.26 -1.52 19.48
C SER A 38 5.03 -0.40 18.83
N TYR A 39 5.35 -0.54 17.55
CA TYR A 39 5.88 0.56 16.75
C TYR A 39 4.73 1.44 16.22
N PRO A 40 4.99 2.73 15.97
CA PRO A 40 4.04 3.59 15.27
C PRO A 40 3.63 2.93 13.95
N VAL A 41 2.33 2.89 13.70
CA VAL A 41 1.84 2.56 12.37
C VAL A 41 2.11 3.81 11.54
N ASN A 42 3.18 3.79 10.75
CA ASN A 42 3.29 4.65 9.57
C ASN A 42 2.64 3.86 8.43
N ASP A 43 1.33 3.69 8.54
CA ASP A 43 0.50 3.38 7.39
C ASP A 43 0.56 4.62 6.53
N GLY A 44 1.55 4.66 5.62
CA GLY A 44 1.66 5.59 4.52
C GLY A 44 0.41 5.50 3.66
N GLN A 45 -0.68 6.05 4.19
CA GLN A 45 -1.98 6.05 3.58
C GLN A 45 -1.84 6.98 2.40
N LEU A 46 -2.03 6.42 1.21
CA LEU A 46 -2.00 7.20 0.00
C LEU A 46 -2.99 8.35 0.13
N PRO A 47 -2.62 9.58 -0.27
CA PRO A 47 -3.54 10.72 -0.24
C PRO A 47 -4.88 10.37 -0.89
N ASP A 48 -5.98 10.86 -0.32
CA ASP A 48 -7.35 10.60 -0.80
C ASP A 48 -7.54 10.94 -2.28
N GLU A 49 -6.80 11.95 -2.76
CA GLU A 49 -6.75 12.36 -4.16
C GLU A 49 -6.35 11.21 -5.10
N LEU A 50 -5.44 10.32 -4.67
CA LEU A 50 -5.02 9.18 -5.47
C LEU A 50 -6.13 8.13 -5.63
N TRP A 51 -7.08 8.06 -4.69
CA TRP A 51 -8.21 7.13 -4.71
C TRP A 51 -9.40 7.63 -5.53
N THR A 52 -9.40 8.88 -5.95
CA THR A 52 -10.47 9.45 -6.77
C THR A 52 -10.38 8.94 -8.21
N VAL A 53 -11.47 8.40 -8.75
CA VAL A 53 -11.57 7.98 -10.16
C VAL A 53 -11.64 9.23 -11.04
N GLN A 54 -10.80 9.29 -12.06
CA GLN A 54 -10.70 10.40 -13.01
C GLN A 54 -11.38 10.09 -14.34
N SER A 55 -11.53 8.81 -14.70
CA SER A 55 -12.25 8.40 -15.90
C SER A 55 -13.74 8.66 -15.78
N GLU A 56 -14.35 9.22 -16.83
CA GLU A 56 -15.80 9.37 -16.94
C GLU A 56 -16.51 8.05 -17.32
N TYR A 57 -15.74 7.03 -17.74
CA TYR A 57 -16.30 5.72 -18.09
C TYR A 57 -16.88 5.01 -16.85
N PRO A 58 -18.15 4.53 -16.88
CA PRO A 58 -18.78 3.90 -15.72
C PRO A 58 -18.08 2.62 -15.23
N GLY A 59 -17.96 2.47 -13.91
CA GLY A 59 -17.47 1.25 -13.28
C GLY A 59 -15.94 1.11 -13.26
N MET A 60 -15.21 2.19 -13.55
CA MET A 60 -13.76 2.24 -13.38
C MET A 60 -13.39 2.27 -11.90
N VAL A 61 -12.31 1.59 -11.56
CA VAL A 61 -11.74 1.54 -10.21
C VAL A 61 -10.27 1.92 -10.24
N VAL A 62 -9.83 2.65 -9.21
CA VAL A 62 -8.42 2.98 -9.02
C VAL A 62 -7.67 1.74 -8.54
N ASN A 63 -6.50 1.52 -9.13
CA ASN A 63 -5.52 0.57 -8.67
C ASN A 63 -4.22 1.30 -8.38
N THR A 64 -3.55 0.90 -7.30
CA THR A 64 -2.25 1.44 -6.91
C THR A 64 -1.25 0.32 -6.64
N LYS A 65 0.03 0.63 -6.79
CA LYS A 65 1.12 -0.27 -6.42
C LYS A 65 2.35 0.52 -5.98
N ASN A 66 2.76 0.31 -4.73
CA ASN A 66 3.99 0.89 -4.20
C ASN A 66 5.21 0.24 -4.86
N ALA A 67 6.28 1.02 -5.00
CA ALA A 67 7.57 0.50 -5.44
C ALA A 67 8.10 -0.52 -4.43
N ARG A 68 8.86 -1.51 -4.92
CA ARG A 68 9.46 -2.56 -4.09
C ARG A 68 10.87 -2.21 -3.60
N GLY A 69 11.41 -1.05 -3.99
CA GLY A 69 12.77 -0.63 -3.67
C GLY A 69 12.81 0.76 -3.07
N THR A 70 13.94 1.08 -2.45
CA THR A 70 14.26 2.46 -2.05
C THR A 70 14.51 3.26 -3.33
N GLY A 71 13.78 4.35 -3.53
CA GLY A 71 14.03 5.25 -4.64
C GLY A 71 15.47 5.78 -4.64
N ASN A 72 15.83 6.53 -5.69
CA ASN A 72 17.16 7.16 -5.77
C ASN A 72 17.34 8.32 -4.79
N ARG A 73 16.29 8.69 -4.05
CA ARG A 73 16.25 9.82 -3.13
C ARG A 73 15.70 9.36 -1.79
N SER A 74 16.39 9.78 -0.72
CA SER A 74 15.94 9.56 0.66
C SER A 74 14.67 10.35 0.92
N GLY A 75 13.70 9.74 1.61
CA GLY A 75 12.45 10.39 1.98
C GLY A 75 11.39 10.42 0.88
N GLU A 76 11.60 9.75 -0.26
CA GLU A 76 10.60 9.62 -1.33
C GLU A 76 10.12 8.17 -1.45
N ASP A 77 8.81 7.96 -1.57
CA ASP A 77 8.21 6.71 -2.05
C ASP A 77 7.60 6.91 -3.45
N TYR A 78 7.50 5.83 -4.21
CA TYR A 78 6.98 5.84 -5.57
C TYR A 78 5.74 4.97 -5.67
N VAL A 79 4.67 5.54 -6.23
CA VAL A 79 3.38 4.88 -6.34
C VAL A 79 2.93 4.89 -7.79
N LEU A 80 2.72 3.70 -8.34
CA LEU A 80 2.10 3.53 -9.63
C LEU A 80 0.58 3.56 -9.45
N ARG A 81 -0.14 4.37 -10.24
CA ARG A 81 -1.60 4.49 -10.21
C ARG A 81 -2.18 4.30 -11.62
N TRP A 82 -3.26 3.53 -11.73
CA TRP A 82 -4.02 3.37 -12.96
C TRP A 82 -5.47 3.04 -12.70
N GLU A 83 -6.32 3.19 -13.71
CA GLU A 83 -7.74 2.87 -13.63
C GLU A 83 -8.10 1.76 -14.61
N THR A 84 -8.84 0.77 -14.13
CA THR A 84 -9.42 -0.30 -14.97
C THR A 84 -10.84 -0.58 -14.54
N LEU A 85 -11.60 -1.30 -15.34
CA LEU A 85 -12.83 -1.93 -14.86
C LEU A 85 -12.51 -3.00 -13.80
N ASP A 86 -13.49 -3.27 -12.94
CA ASP A 86 -13.38 -4.36 -11.95
C ASP A 86 -13.24 -5.74 -12.64
N ARG A 87 -12.89 -6.75 -11.84
CA ARG A 87 -12.62 -8.14 -12.25
C ARG A 87 -13.61 -8.63 -13.30
N ASN A 88 -13.10 -8.99 -14.48
CA ASN A 88 -13.90 -9.43 -15.62
C ASN A 88 -14.70 -10.72 -15.35
N ARG A 89 -14.18 -11.61 -14.49
CA ARG A 89 -14.76 -12.94 -14.17
C ARG A 89 -15.18 -13.73 -15.42
N ASP A 90 -14.38 -13.64 -16.47
CA ASP A 90 -14.62 -14.26 -17.79
C ASP A 90 -15.99 -13.95 -18.41
N ARG A 91 -16.57 -12.79 -18.06
CA ARG A 91 -17.78 -12.30 -18.70
C ARG A 91 -17.42 -11.54 -19.98
N PRO A 92 -18.21 -11.69 -21.05
CA PRO A 92 -18.06 -10.85 -22.23
C PRO A 92 -18.34 -9.38 -21.85
N ARG A 93 -17.61 -8.46 -22.46
CA ARG A 93 -17.87 -7.02 -22.37
C ARG A 93 -18.35 -6.53 -23.72
N GLU A 94 -19.44 -5.77 -23.71
CA GLU A 94 -20.01 -5.17 -24.92
C GLU A 94 -19.13 -4.00 -25.40
N GLU A 95 -18.65 -3.19 -24.45
CA GLU A 95 -17.85 -2.00 -24.74
C GLU A 95 -16.54 -2.00 -23.94
N MET A 96 -15.49 -1.47 -24.57
CA MET A 96 -14.18 -1.27 -23.96
C MET A 96 -14.05 0.19 -23.49
N PRO A 97 -13.48 0.42 -22.30
CA PRO A 97 -13.19 1.78 -21.86
C PRO A 97 -12.14 2.42 -22.77
N PRO A 98 -12.14 3.75 -22.89
CA PRO A 98 -11.06 4.45 -23.58
C PRO A 98 -9.71 4.23 -22.86
N ALA A 99 -8.62 4.51 -23.57
CA ALA A 99 -7.30 4.46 -22.98
C ALA A 99 -7.20 5.48 -21.82
N ASN A 100 -6.64 5.04 -20.69
CA ASN A 100 -6.39 5.88 -19.53
C ASN A 100 -4.90 5.87 -19.16
N PRO A 101 -4.37 6.97 -18.61
CA PRO A 101 -2.96 7.07 -18.29
C PRO A 101 -2.55 6.17 -17.12
N LEU A 102 -1.37 5.56 -17.25
CA LEU A 102 -0.62 4.98 -16.15
C LEU A 102 0.26 6.08 -15.55
N GLY A 103 0.01 6.46 -14.30
CA GLY A 103 0.72 7.54 -13.62
C GLY A 103 1.73 7.03 -12.60
N LEU A 104 2.89 7.66 -12.53
CA LEU A 104 3.85 7.50 -11.44
C LEU A 104 3.78 8.75 -10.54
N TYR A 105 3.52 8.54 -9.26
CA TYR A 105 3.47 9.56 -8.23
C TYR A 105 4.66 9.41 -7.31
N VAL A 106 5.20 10.53 -6.86
CA VAL A 106 6.24 10.60 -5.84
C VAL A 106 5.58 11.13 -4.57
N LEU A 107 5.75 10.40 -3.47
CA LEU A 107 5.23 10.77 -2.16
C LEU A 107 6.39 11.10 -1.24
N ASP A 108 6.29 12.24 -0.56
CA ASP A 108 7.22 12.57 0.51
C ASP A 108 6.84 11.76 1.76
N ILE A 109 7.79 10.99 2.26
CA ILE A 109 7.65 10.24 3.51
C ILE A 109 8.04 11.20 4.64
N ILE A 110 7.05 11.66 5.41
CA ILE A 110 7.23 12.52 6.59
C ILE A 110 7.74 11.69 7.78
#